data_AF-A0A3M0L5J2-F1
#
_entry.id   AF-A0A3M0L5J2-F1
#
_cell.length_a   1.000
_cell.length_b   1.000
_cell.length_c   1.000
_cell.angle_alpha   90.00
_cell.angle_beta   90.00
_cell.angle_gamma   90.00
#
_symmetry.space_group_name_H-M   'P 1'
#
loop_
_entity.id
_entity.type
_entity.pdbx_description
1 polymer ?
#
loop_
_entity_poly.entity_id
_entity_poly.type
_entity_poly.pdbx_seq_one_letter_code
_entity_poly.pdbx_strand_id
1 'polypeptide(L)'
;MAVSAPPVIAATSSGGGAGASAGLFRADPLYSSPAESPRLTNSLVNTFLSAGGGGAGAGGGGNECKMVDLHGVKVASFLVEGRELICLPQVFDLFLKHLVGGLHTVYTKLKRLDISPVVCTVEQVRILRGLGAIQPGVNRCKLITRKDFETLYNDCTNAR
;
A
#
# COMPACT_ATOMS: atom_id res chain seq x y z
N MET A 1 39.59 -38.64 0.03
CA MET A 1 40.44 -37.68 0.76
C MET A 1 40.72 -36.51 -0.17
N ALA A 2 40.20 -35.32 0.17
CA ALA A 2 40.74 -33.99 -0.16
C ALA A 2 39.65 -32.98 0.22
N VAL A 3 39.84 -32.35 1.38
CA VAL A 3 39.04 -31.23 1.88
C VAL A 3 39.77 -29.95 1.52
N SER A 4 39.08 -28.96 0.94
CA SER A 4 39.61 -27.61 0.74
C SER A 4 38.83 -26.63 1.62
N ALA A 5 39.55 -26.00 2.54
CA ALA A 5 39.09 -25.00 3.49
C ALA A 5 38.94 -23.60 2.85
N PRO A 6 38.14 -22.70 3.46
CA PRO A 6 37.99 -21.31 3.01
C PRO A 6 39.05 -20.37 3.61
N PRO A 7 39.34 -19.21 2.98
CA PRO A 7 40.24 -18.21 3.56
C PRO A 7 39.54 -17.31 4.59
N VAL A 8 40.25 -17.07 5.69
CA VAL A 8 39.99 -16.07 6.72
C VAL A 8 40.55 -14.72 6.29
N ILE A 9 39.82 -13.63 6.50
CA ILE A 9 40.37 -12.26 6.41
C ILE A 9 40.25 -11.57 7.76
N ALA A 10 41.40 -11.06 8.20
CA ALA A 10 41.67 -10.52 9.53
C ALA A 10 41.21 -9.07 9.68
N ALA A 11 40.79 -8.74 10.90
CA ALA A 11 40.61 -7.38 11.37
C ALA A 11 41.96 -6.67 11.50
N THR A 12 42.03 -5.43 11.03
CA THR A 12 43.17 -4.53 11.33
C THR A 12 42.71 -3.48 12.33
N SER A 13 43.53 -3.30 13.36
CA SER A 13 43.44 -2.32 14.42
C SER A 13 44.67 -1.41 14.33
N SER A 14 44.48 -0.10 14.35
CA SER A 14 45.52 0.91 14.63
C SER A 14 44.79 2.25 14.88
N GLY A 15 44.69 2.72 16.12
CA GLY A 15 45.64 3.65 16.77
C GLY A 15 44.98 5.05 16.79
N GLY A 16 44.73 5.75 17.90
CA GLY A 16 45.57 6.02 19.06
C GLY A 16 46.09 7.46 18.93
N GLY A 17 45.60 8.41 19.74
CA GLY A 17 46.14 9.79 19.77
C GLY A 17 45.29 10.79 20.56
N ALA A 18 45.84 11.24 21.69
CA ALA A 18 45.27 12.20 22.63
C ALA A 18 45.86 13.62 22.47
N GLY A 19 45.10 14.61 22.95
CA GLY A 19 45.55 15.97 23.31
C GLY A 19 45.59 16.97 22.16
N ALA A 20 45.37 18.29 22.32
CA ALA A 20 44.85 19.13 23.39
C ALA A 20 44.77 20.56 22.79
N SER A 21 43.78 21.36 23.24
CA SER A 21 43.78 22.83 23.36
C SER A 21 44.02 23.75 22.16
N ALA A 22 42.93 24.37 21.69
CA ALA A 22 42.74 25.82 21.43
C ALA A 22 41.23 26.02 21.20
N GLY A 23 40.41 26.72 21.99
CA GLY A 23 40.67 27.92 22.77
C GLY A 23 40.06 29.13 22.07
N LEU A 24 38.71 29.21 21.96
CA LEU A 24 37.97 30.47 21.79
C LEU A 24 36.54 30.30 22.35
N PHE A 25 36.39 30.59 23.64
CA PHE A 25 35.12 30.80 24.29
C PHE A 25 34.55 32.16 23.88
N ARG A 26 33.25 32.22 23.54
CA ARG A 26 32.43 33.40 23.77
C ARG A 26 30.96 33.01 23.89
N ALA A 27 30.40 33.30 25.07
CA ALA A 27 29.02 33.12 25.43
C ALA A 27 28.13 34.28 24.97
N ASP A 28 26.82 34.02 25.05
CA ASP A 28 25.70 34.90 25.42
C ASP A 28 24.66 35.31 24.34
N PRO A 29 23.40 35.59 24.75
CA PRO A 29 22.23 34.83 24.31
C PRO A 29 21.03 35.73 23.94
N LEU A 30 20.33 35.44 22.85
CA LEU A 30 19.03 36.06 22.57
C LEU A 30 18.26 34.98 21.77
N TYR A 31 17.08 34.48 22.14
CA TYR A 31 15.92 35.18 22.65
C TYR A 31 14.85 34.11 23.01
N SER A 32 14.18 34.32 24.15
CA SER A 32 13.14 33.44 24.71
C SER A 32 11.94 33.22 23.77
N SER A 33 11.56 31.96 23.54
CA SER A 33 10.20 31.62 23.10
C SER A 33 9.28 31.55 24.32
N PRO A 34 8.17 32.33 24.36
CA PRO A 34 7.15 32.10 25.36
C PRO A 34 6.35 30.86 24.97
N ALA A 35 6.23 29.95 25.93
CA ALA A 35 5.24 28.91 25.94
C ALA A 35 3.85 29.54 25.98
N GLU A 36 2.94 29.08 25.13
CA GLU A 36 1.51 29.06 25.43
C GLU A 36 0.87 27.88 24.67
N SER A 37 0.53 26.84 25.44
CA SER A 37 -0.45 25.84 25.05
C SER A 37 -1.85 26.39 25.37
N PRO A 38 -2.83 26.17 24.49
CA PRO A 38 -4.17 25.87 24.98
C PRO A 38 -4.61 24.48 24.53
N ARG A 39 -4.86 23.67 25.56
CA ARG A 39 -5.59 22.40 25.61
C ARG A 39 -6.60 22.22 24.46
N LEU A 40 -6.40 21.16 23.66
CA LEU A 40 -7.46 20.63 22.80
C LEU A 40 -8.56 20.03 23.69
N THR A 41 -9.67 20.76 23.81
CA THR A 41 -10.90 20.25 24.39
C THR A 41 -11.51 19.23 23.43
N ASN A 42 -11.57 17.99 23.90
CA ASN A 42 -12.26 16.88 23.25
C ASN A 42 -13.78 17.15 23.23
N SER A 43 -14.30 17.73 22.14
CA SER A 43 -15.72 17.58 21.72
C SER A 43 -16.02 18.39 20.45
N LEU A 44 -16.59 17.69 19.44
CA LEU A 44 -17.47 18.19 18.37
C LEU A 44 -16.86 18.94 17.18
N VAL A 45 -16.23 18.20 16.25
CA VAL A 45 -16.24 18.56 14.82
C VAL A 45 -16.58 17.35 13.95
N ASN A 46 -17.75 16.76 14.19
CA ASN A 46 -18.37 15.78 13.30
C ASN A 46 -19.28 16.49 12.28
N THR A 47 -18.73 17.45 11.52
CA THR A 47 -19.46 18.23 10.51
C THR A 47 -18.55 18.57 9.33
N PHE A 48 -18.37 17.62 8.42
CA PHE A 48 -17.88 17.90 7.05
C PHE A 48 -18.82 17.33 5.97
N LEU A 49 -19.94 16.71 6.36
CA LEU A 49 -20.98 16.34 5.41
C LEU A 49 -21.86 17.55 5.09
N SER A 50 -21.72 18.02 3.84
CA SER A 50 -22.62 18.89 3.07
C SER A 50 -22.44 20.40 3.18
N ALA A 51 -21.77 21.00 2.20
CA ALA A 51 -22.44 21.81 1.18
C ALA A 51 -21.47 22.38 0.14
N GLY A 52 -21.77 22.14 -1.14
CA GLY A 52 -21.58 23.14 -2.19
C GLY A 52 -20.42 22.91 -3.17
N GLY A 53 -20.77 22.76 -4.45
CA GLY A 53 -19.98 23.36 -5.52
C GLY A 53 -19.54 22.42 -6.63
N GLY A 54 -20.42 22.25 -7.62
CA GLY A 54 -20.13 22.36 -9.05
C GLY A 54 -18.85 21.75 -9.63
N GLY A 55 -19.03 20.87 -10.61
CA GLY A 55 -17.96 20.55 -11.55
C GLY A 55 -18.31 19.38 -12.44
N ALA A 56 -18.99 19.67 -13.55
CA ALA A 56 -19.00 18.79 -14.70
C ALA A 56 -17.55 18.45 -15.10
N GLY A 57 -17.27 17.16 -15.23
CA GLY A 57 -16.02 16.63 -15.75
C GLY A 57 -16.31 15.43 -16.65
N ALA A 58 -17.09 15.64 -17.70
CA ALA A 58 -17.04 14.75 -18.86
C ALA A 58 -15.65 14.93 -19.50
N GLY A 59 -14.76 13.98 -19.25
CA GLY A 59 -13.38 13.98 -19.74
C GLY A 59 -12.67 12.71 -19.30
N GLY A 60 -12.89 11.63 -20.06
CA GLY A 60 -12.53 10.25 -19.70
C GLY A 60 -11.05 10.05 -19.41
N GLY A 61 -10.73 9.81 -18.14
CA GLY A 61 -9.53 9.08 -17.72
C GLY A 61 -9.98 7.91 -16.86
N GLY A 62 -9.55 6.69 -17.18
CA GLY A 62 -9.87 5.44 -16.43
C GLY A 62 -9.26 5.36 -15.01
N ASN A 63 -9.19 6.50 -14.32
CA ASN A 63 -8.60 6.68 -12.99
C ASN A 63 -9.65 7.04 -11.93
N GLU A 64 -10.94 7.10 -12.28
CA GLU A 64 -12.00 7.28 -11.28
C GLU A 64 -12.25 5.96 -10.54
N CYS A 65 -11.99 5.96 -9.23
CA CYS A 65 -12.24 4.82 -8.35
C CYS A 65 -13.65 4.88 -7.76
N LYS A 66 -14.36 3.75 -7.75
CA LYS A 66 -15.71 3.59 -7.17
C LYS A 66 -15.74 2.43 -6.20
N MET A 67 -16.63 2.49 -5.21
CA MET A 67 -16.86 1.38 -4.30
C MET A 67 -18.02 0.54 -4.81
N VAL A 68 -17.82 -0.77 -4.92
CA VAL A 68 -18.84 -1.72 -5.39
C VAL A 68 -19.03 -2.82 -4.37
N ASP A 69 -20.25 -3.33 -4.26
CA ASP A 69 -20.57 -4.43 -3.35
C ASP A 69 -20.21 -5.78 -3.98
N LEU A 70 -19.40 -6.56 -3.26
CA LEU A 70 -18.98 -7.92 -3.60
C LEU A 70 -19.22 -8.80 -2.38
N HIS A 71 -20.17 -9.74 -2.49
CA HIS A 71 -20.57 -10.64 -1.40
C HIS A 71 -20.91 -9.88 -0.09
N GLY A 72 -21.53 -8.70 -0.20
CA GLY A 72 -21.92 -7.87 0.95
C GLY A 72 -20.78 -7.02 1.54
N VAL A 73 -19.61 -6.99 0.92
CA VAL A 73 -18.47 -6.14 1.32
C VAL A 73 -18.15 -5.13 0.22
N LYS A 74 -17.90 -3.88 0.61
CA LYS A 74 -17.50 -2.84 -0.35
C LYS A 74 -16.03 -2.97 -0.74
N VAL A 75 -15.77 -3.11 -2.03
CA VAL A 75 -14.43 -3.20 -2.62
C VAL A 75 -14.19 -2.07 -3.62
N ALA A 76 -12.94 -1.66 -3.76
CA ALA A 76 -12.55 -0.62 -4.70
C ALA A 76 -12.50 -1.16 -6.14
N SER A 77 -12.99 -0.35 -7.05
CA SER A 77 -13.17 -0.70 -8.46
C SER A 77 -12.79 0.47 -9.37
N PHE A 78 -12.28 0.15 -10.56
CA PHE A 78 -12.03 1.10 -11.63
C PHE A 78 -12.81 0.72 -12.88
N LEU A 79 -13.22 1.73 -13.65
CA LEU A 79 -13.74 1.54 -14.99
C LEU A 79 -12.60 1.66 -16.00
N VAL A 80 -12.17 0.53 -16.56
CA VAL A 80 -11.09 0.44 -17.55
C VAL A 80 -11.66 -0.14 -18.84
N GLU A 81 -11.55 0.58 -19.95
CA GLU A 81 -12.08 0.15 -21.26
C GLU A 81 -13.59 -0.21 -21.22
N GLY A 82 -14.37 0.52 -20.43
CA GLY A 82 -15.81 0.25 -20.25
C GLY A 82 -16.12 -1.00 -19.42
N ARG A 83 -15.11 -1.66 -18.84
CA ARG A 83 -15.26 -2.80 -17.94
C ARG A 83 -14.96 -2.39 -16.51
N GLU A 84 -15.81 -2.85 -15.60
CA GLU A 84 -15.64 -2.65 -14.17
C GLU A 84 -14.70 -3.73 -13.61
N LEU A 85 -13.57 -3.28 -13.06
CA LEU A 85 -12.52 -4.13 -12.54
C LEU A 85 -12.24 -3.83 -11.07
N ILE A 86 -12.23 -4.87 -10.26
CA ILE A 86 -11.99 -4.80 -8.81
C ILE A 86 -10.53 -5.08 -8.47
N CYS A 87 -10.07 -4.53 -7.33
CA CYS A 87 -8.71 -4.71 -6.83
C CYS A 87 -8.45 -6.16 -6.37
N LEU A 88 -7.56 -6.89 -7.07
CA LEU A 88 -7.25 -8.28 -6.76
C LEU A 88 -6.57 -8.48 -5.38
N PRO A 89 -5.54 -7.71 -4.99
CA PRO A 89 -4.98 -7.80 -3.63
C PRO A 89 -6.03 -7.59 -2.53
N GLN A 90 -6.95 -6.65 -2.73
CA GLN A 90 -8.01 -6.36 -1.75
C GLN A 90 -8.95 -7.56 -1.58
N VAL A 91 -9.48 -8.10 -2.68
CA VAL A 91 -10.39 -9.26 -2.59
C VAL A 91 -9.67 -10.52 -2.13
N PHE A 92 -8.36 -10.64 -2.37
CA PHE A 92 -7.57 -11.70 -1.78
C PHE A 92 -7.56 -11.60 -0.24
N ASP A 93 -7.24 -10.43 0.31
CA ASP A 93 -7.17 -10.22 1.75
C ASP A 93 -8.54 -10.38 2.43
N LEU A 94 -9.62 -10.08 1.73
CA LEU A 94 -10.99 -10.20 2.26
C LEU A 94 -11.53 -11.63 2.19
N PHE A 95 -11.37 -12.31 1.05
CA PHE A 95 -12.10 -13.56 0.77
C PHE A 95 -11.22 -14.80 0.62
N LEU A 96 -9.97 -14.63 0.17
CA LEU A 96 -9.13 -15.78 -0.26
C LEU A 96 -7.97 -16.09 0.70
N LYS A 97 -7.54 -15.16 1.55
CA LYS A 97 -6.34 -15.30 2.40
C LYS A 97 -6.31 -16.55 3.28
N HIS A 98 -7.48 -17.10 3.63
CA HIS A 98 -7.61 -18.31 4.43
C HIS A 98 -7.85 -19.57 3.60
N LEU A 99 -8.19 -19.42 2.31
CA LEU A 99 -8.42 -20.52 1.38
C LEU A 99 -7.15 -20.91 0.63
N VAL A 100 -6.25 -19.94 0.38
CA VAL A 100 -5.00 -20.16 -0.36
C VAL A 100 -3.81 -19.62 0.40
N GLY A 101 -2.64 -20.26 0.25
CA GLY A 101 -1.41 -19.92 0.98
C GLY A 101 -0.73 -18.60 0.57
N GLY A 102 -1.36 -17.76 -0.26
CA GLY A 102 -0.85 -16.45 -0.64
C GLY A 102 -1.25 -15.98 -2.03
N LEU A 103 -1.01 -14.69 -2.29
CA LEU A 103 -1.31 -14.04 -3.57
C LEU A 103 -0.55 -14.64 -4.76
N HIS A 104 0.62 -15.26 -4.52
CA HIS A 104 1.37 -15.97 -5.56
C HIS A 104 0.57 -17.14 -6.14
N THR A 105 -0.05 -17.95 -5.27
CA THR A 105 -0.91 -19.06 -5.68
C THR A 105 -2.13 -18.58 -6.46
N VAL A 106 -2.70 -17.43 -6.08
CA VAL A 106 -3.79 -16.79 -6.83
C VAL A 106 -3.37 -16.49 -8.26
N TYR A 107 -2.19 -15.91 -8.48
CA TYR A 107 -1.69 -15.65 -9.84
C TYR A 107 -1.47 -16.94 -10.64
N THR A 108 -1.00 -18.01 -10.01
CA THR A 108 -0.89 -19.32 -10.68
C THR A 108 -2.25 -19.89 -11.06
N LYS A 109 -3.25 -19.79 -10.19
CA LYS A 109 -4.63 -20.21 -10.48
C LYS A 109 -5.25 -19.41 -11.62
N LEU A 110 -5.11 -18.08 -11.60
CA LEU A 110 -5.58 -17.22 -12.70
C LEU A 110 -5.01 -17.65 -14.05
N LYS A 111 -3.72 -18.01 -14.11
CA LYS A 111 -3.08 -18.54 -15.32
C LYS A 111 -3.71 -19.87 -15.80
N ARG A 112 -4.09 -20.76 -14.88
CA ARG A 112 -4.73 -22.05 -15.24
C ARG A 112 -6.18 -21.90 -15.69
N LEU A 113 -6.85 -20.84 -15.22
CA LEU A 113 -8.24 -20.50 -15.58
C LEU A 113 -8.31 -19.59 -16.82
N ASP A 114 -7.17 -19.32 -17.47
CA ASP A 114 -7.05 -18.40 -18.61
C ASP A 114 -7.56 -16.97 -18.34
N ILE A 115 -7.47 -16.53 -17.09
CA ILE A 115 -7.85 -15.17 -16.67
C ILE A 115 -6.61 -14.28 -16.71
N SER A 116 -6.66 -13.23 -17.52
CA SER A 116 -5.58 -12.24 -17.66
C SER A 116 -5.91 -10.96 -16.88
N PRO A 117 -5.32 -10.75 -15.68
CA PRO A 117 -5.57 -9.55 -14.89
C PRO A 117 -4.88 -8.31 -15.48
N VAL A 118 -5.50 -7.14 -15.32
CA VAL A 118 -4.97 -5.85 -15.76
C VAL A 118 -3.98 -5.31 -14.72
N VAL A 119 -2.81 -4.84 -15.14
CA VAL A 119 -1.84 -4.23 -14.22
C VAL A 119 -2.27 -2.79 -13.91
N CYS A 120 -2.31 -2.41 -12.64
CA CYS A 120 -2.64 -1.04 -12.25
C CYS A 120 -1.58 -0.04 -12.69
N THR A 121 -2.00 1.17 -13.04
CA THR A 121 -1.11 2.33 -13.18
C THR A 121 -0.59 2.78 -11.81
N VAL A 122 0.52 3.52 -11.79
CA VAL A 122 1.07 4.10 -10.55
C VAL A 122 0.02 4.96 -9.83
N GLU A 123 -0.80 5.67 -10.60
CA GLU A 123 -1.85 6.53 -10.07
C GLU A 123 -2.99 5.72 -9.43
N GLN A 124 -3.47 4.68 -10.11
CA GLN A 124 -4.47 3.76 -9.53
C GLN A 124 -3.97 3.13 -8.22
N VAL A 125 -2.69 2.76 -8.15
CA VAL A 125 -2.09 2.22 -6.90
C VAL A 125 -2.09 3.28 -5.79
N ARG A 126 -1.79 4.54 -6.09
CA ARG A 126 -1.86 5.64 -5.12
C ARG A 126 -3.28 5.84 -4.60
N ILE A 127 -4.26 5.87 -5.49
CA ILE A 127 -5.68 6.02 -5.14
C ILE A 127 -6.13 4.88 -4.22
N LEU A 128 -5.81 3.63 -4.56
CA LEU A 128 -6.16 2.46 -3.74
C LEU A 128 -5.54 2.52 -2.33
N ARG A 129 -4.29 3.00 -2.20
CA ARG A 129 -3.67 3.22 -0.89
C ARG A 129 -4.36 4.34 -0.11
N GLY A 130 -4.70 5.45 -0.76
CA GLY A 130 -5.41 6.57 -0.14
C GLY A 130 -6.78 6.17 0.42
N LEU A 131 -7.43 5.20 -0.22
CA LEU A 131 -8.72 4.63 0.22
C LEU A 131 -8.57 3.51 1.27
N GLY A 132 -7.35 3.09 1.59
CA GLY A 132 -7.11 1.95 2.48
C GLY A 132 -7.50 0.59 1.90
N ALA A 133 -7.77 0.51 0.59
CA ALA A 133 -8.11 -0.75 -0.09
C ALA A 133 -6.93 -1.73 -0.13
N ILE A 134 -5.70 -1.20 -0.11
CA ILE A 134 -4.44 -1.96 -0.06
C ILE A 134 -3.50 -1.34 0.97
N GLN A 135 -2.58 -2.14 1.52
CA GLN A 135 -1.62 -1.65 2.50
C GLN A 135 -0.63 -0.62 1.90
N PRO A 136 -0.12 0.33 2.71
CA PRO A 136 0.80 1.37 2.24
C PRO A 136 2.07 0.84 1.55
N GLY A 137 2.57 -0.34 1.95
CA GLY A 137 3.76 -0.97 1.35
C GLY A 137 3.51 -1.63 -0.01
N VAL A 138 2.26 -1.76 -0.46
CA VAL A 138 1.93 -2.42 -1.73
C VAL A 138 2.17 -1.47 -2.88
N ASN A 139 3.09 -1.85 -3.77
CA ASN A 139 3.44 -1.10 -4.99
C ASN A 139 3.05 -1.83 -6.28
N ARG A 140 2.56 -3.07 -6.17
CA ARG A 140 2.14 -3.89 -7.31
C ARG A 140 0.70 -4.32 -7.09
N CYS A 141 -0.20 -3.81 -7.93
CA CYS A 141 -1.60 -4.16 -7.89
C CYS A 141 -2.05 -4.62 -9.28
N LYS A 142 -3.01 -5.54 -9.30
CA LYS A 142 -3.71 -5.95 -10.50
C LYS A 142 -5.22 -5.86 -10.28
N LEU A 143 -5.97 -5.69 -11.36
CA LEU A 143 -7.42 -5.63 -11.38
C LEU A 143 -7.98 -6.81 -12.17
N ILE A 144 -9.14 -7.31 -11.76
CA ILE A 144 -9.88 -8.38 -12.45
C ILE A 144 -11.36 -8.03 -12.53
N THR A 145 -12.12 -8.62 -13.45
CA THR A 145 -13.57 -8.40 -13.48
C THR A 145 -14.24 -9.14 -12.32
N ARG A 146 -15.46 -8.70 -11.95
CA ARG A 146 -16.27 -9.42 -10.94
C ARG A 146 -16.54 -10.88 -11.36
N LYS A 147 -16.82 -11.11 -12.64
CA LYS A 147 -17.07 -12.47 -13.18
C LYS A 147 -15.83 -13.38 -13.02
N ASP A 148 -14.65 -12.85 -13.30
CA ASP A 148 -13.39 -13.59 -13.16
C ASP A 148 -13.11 -13.89 -11.68
N PHE A 149 -13.43 -12.96 -10.78
CA PHE A 149 -13.33 -13.19 -9.35
C PHE A 149 -14.22 -14.33 -8.88
N GLU A 150 -15.48 -14.39 -9.32
CA GLU A 150 -16.38 -15.51 -8.97
C GLU A 150 -15.83 -16.86 -9.45
N THR A 151 -15.24 -16.88 -10.65
CA THR A 151 -14.62 -18.10 -11.21
C THR A 151 -13.43 -18.54 -10.35
N LEU A 152 -12.55 -17.60 -9.99
CA LEU A 152 -11.42 -17.83 -9.10
C LEU A 152 -11.88 -18.29 -7.71
N TYR A 153 -12.90 -17.64 -7.15
CA TYR A 153 -13.45 -17.96 -5.83
C TYR A 153 -13.98 -19.40 -5.81
N ASN A 154 -14.78 -19.77 -6.81
CA ASN A 154 -15.30 -21.12 -6.98
C ASN A 154 -14.19 -22.17 -7.16
N ASP A 155 -13.10 -21.87 -7.87
CA ASP A 155 -11.93 -22.76 -7.99
C ASP A 155 -11.17 -22.90 -6.65
N CYS A 156 -11.22 -21.90 -5.78
CA CYS A 156 -10.60 -21.97 -4.46
C CYS A 156 -11.48 -22.72 -3.44
N THR A 157 -12.81 -22.68 -3.58
CA THR A 157 -13.74 -23.32 -2.65
C THR A 157 -14.11 -24.74 -3.04
N ASN A 158 -14.21 -25.07 -4.33
CA ASN A 158 -14.64 -26.39 -4.81
C ASN A 158 -13.49 -27.37 -5.08
N ALA A 159 -12.23 -26.96 -5.01
CA ALA A 159 -11.07 -27.83 -5.21
C ALA A 159 -10.78 -28.77 -4.02
N ARG A 160 -11.82 -29.21 -3.31
CA ARG A 160 -11.73 -30.05 -2.10
C ARG A 160 -11.75 -31.53 -2.42
#